data_AF-A0A957UPL2-F1
#
_entry.id   AF-A0A957UPL2-F1
#
_cell.length_a   1.000
_cell.length_b   1.000
_cell.length_c   1.000
_cell.angle_alpha   90.00
_cell.angle_beta   90.00
_cell.angle_gamma   90.00
#
_symmetry.space_group_name_H-M   'P 1'
#
loop_
_entity.id
_entity.type
_entity.pdbx_description
1 polymer ?
#
loop_
_entity_poly.entity_id
_entity_poly.type
_entity_poly.pdbx_seq_one_letter_code
_entity_poly.pdbx_strand_id
1 'polypeptide(L)'
;QEMQLLTAANQGDTLVMASAAAYIPALPMVLQAPVLDTAPLELLLQQPPSAHADQLARVTQGLRQAGAALADLHQSAMRTGRIRVVDAELEKLVRRCRRAADVSMDAGAALHKLAQALPAWRAQLLEWGEEITVVHGDCKPSQFFLLPADKMALLDFDHCGMADPASDVGNF
;
A
#
# COMPACT_ATOMS: atom_id res chain seq x y z
N GLN A 1 9.24 15.93 2.31
CA GLN A 1 10.60 15.46 2.64
C GLN A 1 10.72 13.95 2.47
N GLU A 2 9.78 13.15 2.99
CA GLU A 2 9.77 11.68 2.84
C GLU A 2 9.81 11.21 1.38
N MET A 3 9.02 11.82 0.48
CA MET A 3 9.04 11.50 -0.95
C MET A 3 10.40 11.68 -1.62
N GLN A 4 11.17 12.71 -1.24
CA GLN A 4 12.51 12.93 -1.80
C GLN A 4 13.49 11.85 -1.31
N LEU A 5 13.35 11.41 -0.05
CA LEU A 5 14.13 10.30 0.51
C LEU A 5 13.76 8.99 -0.18
N LEU A 6 12.47 8.76 -0.46
CA LEU A 6 11.97 7.55 -1.14
C LEU A 6 12.59 7.42 -2.54
N THR A 7 12.50 8.47 -3.36
CA THR A 7 13.07 8.44 -4.72
C THR A 7 14.58 8.23 -4.72
N ALA A 8 15.31 8.79 -3.75
CA ALA A 8 16.76 8.66 -3.66
C ALA A 8 17.22 7.30 -3.09
N ALA A 9 16.42 6.66 -2.24
CA ALA A 9 16.76 5.41 -1.55
C ALA A 9 16.36 4.14 -2.30
N ASN A 10 15.52 4.27 -3.34
CA ASN A 10 15.15 3.12 -4.17
C ASN A 10 16.30 2.74 -5.10
N GLN A 11 16.79 1.52 -4.94
CA GLN A 11 17.83 0.92 -5.77
C GLN A 11 17.31 -0.28 -6.58
N GLY A 12 16.01 -0.57 -6.49
CA GLY A 12 15.38 -1.66 -7.23
C GLY A 12 15.28 -1.39 -8.72
N ASP A 13 15.33 -2.45 -9.51
CA ASP A 13 15.26 -2.38 -10.97
C ASP A 13 13.82 -2.32 -11.50
N THR A 14 12.84 -2.76 -10.69
CA THR A 14 11.44 -2.92 -11.11
C THR A 14 10.56 -1.76 -10.67
N LEU A 15 10.83 -1.18 -9.48
CA LEU A 15 10.07 -0.05 -8.95
C LEU A 15 10.52 1.28 -9.55
N VAL A 16 9.57 2.01 -10.13
CA VAL A 16 9.70 3.39 -10.55
C VAL A 16 8.82 4.25 -9.65
N MET A 17 9.29 5.44 -9.32
CA MET A 17 8.52 6.41 -8.56
C MET A 17 8.55 7.76 -9.24
N ALA A 18 7.45 8.48 -9.11
CA ALA A 18 7.36 9.84 -9.58
C ALA A 18 8.33 10.73 -8.76
N SER A 19 9.25 11.40 -9.45
CA SER A 19 10.21 12.30 -8.81
C SER A 19 9.50 13.54 -8.25
N ALA A 20 9.95 14.02 -7.10
CA ALA A 20 9.42 15.27 -6.55
C ALA A 20 9.90 16.46 -7.41
N ALA A 21 8.97 17.11 -8.12
CA ALA A 21 9.22 18.30 -8.92
C ALA A 21 9.33 19.57 -8.05
N ALA A 22 8.50 19.66 -7.00
CA ALA A 22 8.54 20.77 -6.05
C ALA A 22 7.90 20.41 -4.70
N TYR A 23 8.16 21.22 -3.67
CA TYR A 23 7.44 21.19 -2.41
C TYR A 23 6.87 22.59 -2.13
N ILE A 24 5.60 22.67 -1.73
CA ILE A 24 4.89 23.91 -1.42
C ILE A 24 4.60 23.92 0.09
N PRO A 25 5.44 24.58 0.92
CA PRO A 25 5.34 24.53 2.38
C PRO A 25 4.04 25.13 2.94
N ALA A 26 3.43 26.09 2.22
CA ALA A 26 2.18 26.72 2.64
C ALA A 26 0.96 25.79 2.55
N LEU A 27 1.04 24.72 1.74
CA LEU A 27 -0.04 23.74 1.51
C LEU A 27 0.34 22.32 1.96
N PRO A 28 1.37 22.19 2.81
CA PRO A 28 2.16 20.96 2.98
C PRO A 28 2.18 19.97 1.81
N MET A 29 2.35 20.44 0.57
CA MET A 29 2.09 19.63 -0.64
C MET A 29 3.36 19.35 -1.43
N VAL A 30 3.51 18.12 -1.92
CA VAL A 30 4.57 17.73 -2.87
C VAL A 30 3.96 17.69 -4.27
N LEU A 31 4.61 18.35 -5.23
CA LEU A 31 4.30 18.18 -6.66
C LEU A 31 5.22 17.10 -7.23
N GLN A 32 4.64 16.13 -7.90
CA GLN A 32 5.38 15.04 -8.54
C GLN A 32 5.44 15.24 -10.04
N ALA A 33 6.57 14.89 -10.66
CA ALA A 33 6.66 14.80 -12.11
C ALA A 33 5.74 13.68 -12.61
N PRO A 34 5.07 13.85 -13.76
CA PRO A 34 4.24 12.78 -14.31
C PRO A 34 5.10 11.58 -14.66
N VAL A 35 4.59 10.38 -14.38
CA VAL A 35 5.12 9.15 -14.95
C VAL A 35 4.37 8.91 -16.26
N LEU A 36 5.10 8.84 -17.37
CA LEU A 36 4.54 8.70 -18.71
C LEU A 36 4.48 7.23 -19.14
N ASP A 37 3.68 6.95 -20.17
CA ASP A 37 3.52 5.62 -20.77
C ASP A 37 3.06 4.53 -19.80
N THR A 38 2.21 4.93 -18.85
CA THR A 38 1.67 4.04 -17.81
C THR A 38 0.28 3.52 -18.14
N ALA A 39 -0.03 2.30 -17.67
CA ALA A 39 -1.41 1.79 -17.59
C ALA A 39 -1.74 1.34 -16.15
N PRO A 40 -2.88 1.76 -15.55
CA PRO A 40 -3.25 1.33 -14.21
C PRO A 40 -3.47 -0.18 -14.13
N LEU A 41 -2.85 -0.85 -13.15
CA LEU A 41 -3.06 -2.28 -12.91
C LEU A 41 -4.52 -2.60 -12.59
N GLU A 42 -5.20 -1.70 -11.85
CA GLU A 42 -6.62 -1.85 -11.54
C GLU A 42 -7.50 -2.05 -12.79
N LEU A 43 -7.23 -1.31 -13.88
CA LEU A 43 -8.00 -1.46 -15.12
C LEU A 43 -7.80 -2.84 -15.76
N LEU A 44 -6.61 -3.43 -15.62
CA LEU A 44 -6.34 -4.79 -16.08
C LEU A 44 -7.13 -5.82 -15.25
N LEU A 45 -7.25 -5.60 -13.94
CA LEU A 45 -7.96 -6.49 -13.01
C LEU A 45 -9.49 -6.42 -13.14
N GLN A 46 -10.02 -5.24 -13.49
CA GLN A 46 -11.46 -5.03 -13.65
C GLN A 46 -12.02 -5.59 -14.97
N GLN A 47 -11.16 -5.98 -15.91
CA GLN A 47 -11.64 -6.54 -17.17
C GLN A 47 -12.35 -7.86 -16.90
N PRO A 48 -13.56 -8.08 -17.45
CA PRO A 48 -14.27 -9.34 -17.28
C PRO A 48 -13.37 -10.48 -17.77
N PRO A 49 -13.32 -11.63 -17.08
CA PRO A 49 -12.53 -12.76 -17.53
C PRO A 49 -13.08 -13.22 -18.87
N SER A 50 -12.42 -12.84 -19.96
CA SER A 50 -12.66 -13.42 -21.26
C SER A 50 -12.09 -14.83 -21.25
N ALA A 51 -12.67 -15.74 -22.02
CA ALA A 51 -12.21 -17.13 -22.11
C ALA A 51 -10.80 -17.30 -22.75
N HIS A 52 -10.02 -16.23 -22.87
CA HIS A 52 -8.74 -16.21 -23.57
C HIS A 52 -7.60 -16.35 -22.56
N ALA A 53 -6.78 -17.38 -22.74
CA ALA A 53 -5.58 -17.64 -21.94
C ALA A 53 -4.65 -16.41 -21.84
N ASP A 54 -4.63 -15.57 -22.88
CA ASP A 54 -3.83 -14.35 -22.96
C ASP A 54 -4.22 -13.29 -21.92
N GLN A 55 -5.48 -13.24 -21.46
CA GLN A 55 -5.88 -12.31 -20.42
C GLN A 55 -5.38 -12.78 -19.04
N LEU A 56 -5.55 -14.06 -18.73
CA LEU A 56 -5.06 -14.62 -17.47
C LEU A 56 -3.54 -14.49 -17.36
N ALA A 57 -2.81 -14.72 -18.46
CA ALA A 57 -1.36 -14.53 -18.51
C ALA A 57 -0.98 -13.07 -18.22
N ARG A 58 -1.67 -12.09 -18.84
CA ARG A 58 -1.42 -10.66 -18.60
C ARG A 58 -1.72 -10.24 -17.16
N VAL A 59 -2.85 -10.67 -16.60
CA VAL A 59 -3.21 -10.39 -15.19
C VAL A 59 -2.16 -10.98 -14.25
N THR A 60 -1.78 -12.24 -14.47
CA THR A 60 -0.76 -12.92 -13.66
C THR A 60 0.58 -12.18 -13.73
N GLN A 61 0.98 -11.72 -14.92
CA GLN A 61 2.20 -10.94 -15.10
C GLN A 61 2.12 -9.59 -14.36
N GLY A 62 1.00 -8.86 -14.48
CA GLY A 62 0.81 -7.59 -13.76
C GLY A 62 0.89 -7.75 -12.24
N LEU A 63 0.28 -8.81 -11.70
CA LEU A 63 0.38 -9.14 -10.27
C LEU A 63 1.81 -9.50 -9.85
N ARG A 64 2.56 -10.22 -10.68
CA ARG A 64 3.98 -10.52 -10.42
C ARG A 64 4.84 -9.28 -10.40
N GLN A 65 4.64 -8.37 -11.37
CA GLN A 65 5.32 -7.08 -11.41
C GLN A 65 4.98 -6.26 -10.16
N ALA A 66 3.74 -6.31 -9.67
CA ALA A 66 3.34 -5.58 -8.45
C ALA A 66 4.05 -6.13 -7.21
N GLY A 67 4.10 -7.46 -7.08
CA GLY A 67 4.85 -8.13 -6.02
C GLY A 67 6.34 -7.79 -6.05
N ALA A 68 6.95 -7.75 -7.25
CA ALA A 68 8.36 -7.39 -7.41
C ALA A 68 8.62 -5.93 -7.02
N ALA A 69 7.80 -4.99 -7.51
CA ALA A 69 7.95 -3.58 -7.16
C ALA A 69 7.70 -3.31 -5.66
N LEU A 70 6.80 -4.06 -5.04
CA LEU A 70 6.57 -3.98 -3.60
C LEU A 70 7.76 -4.54 -2.80
N ALA A 71 8.37 -5.63 -3.28
CA ALA A 71 9.59 -6.17 -2.70
C ALA A 71 10.76 -5.17 -2.81
N ASP A 72 10.92 -4.49 -3.94
CA ASP A 72 11.90 -3.41 -4.13
C ASP A 72 11.69 -2.27 -3.13
N LEU A 73 10.43 -1.87 -2.88
CA LEU A 73 10.11 -0.88 -1.85
C LEU A 73 10.55 -1.35 -0.46
N HIS A 74 10.14 -2.55 -0.07
CA HIS A 74 10.43 -3.12 1.26
C HIS A 74 11.93 -3.34 1.50
N GLN A 75 12.70 -3.61 0.44
CA GLN A 75 14.16 -3.76 0.51
C GLN A 75 14.92 -2.44 0.41
N SER A 76 14.24 -1.33 0.15
CA SER A 76 14.90 -0.03 0.03
C SER A 76 15.57 0.40 1.34
N ALA A 77 16.63 1.19 1.21
CA ALA A 77 17.36 1.74 2.36
C ALA A 77 16.61 2.90 3.04
N MET A 78 15.39 3.23 2.61
CA MET A 78 14.64 4.34 3.20
C MET A 78 14.32 4.04 4.67
N ARG A 79 14.44 5.07 5.50
CA ARG A 79 13.92 5.09 6.86
C ARG A 79 13.15 6.39 7.09
N THR A 80 12.02 6.30 7.79
CA THR A 80 11.23 7.45 8.26
C THR A 80 10.94 7.31 9.76
N GLY A 81 10.74 8.44 10.45
CA GLY A 81 10.25 8.45 11.83
C GLY A 81 8.77 8.08 11.97
N ARG A 82 8.04 7.95 10.86
CA ARG A 82 6.62 7.57 10.87
C ARG A 82 6.48 6.06 11.07
N ILE A 83 6.37 5.63 12.32
CA ILE A 83 6.13 4.22 12.67
C ILE A 83 4.63 3.91 12.62
N ARG A 84 4.25 2.82 11.96
CA ARG A 84 2.87 2.34 11.88
C ARG A 84 2.71 1.05 12.68
N VAL A 85 2.56 1.22 13.99
CA VAL A 85 2.27 0.09 14.89
C VAL A 85 0.85 -0.41 14.67
N VAL A 86 0.68 -1.72 14.51
CA VAL A 86 -0.63 -2.31 14.22
C VAL A 86 -1.62 -2.15 15.40
N ASP A 87 -1.14 -1.96 16.64
CA ASP A 87 -1.96 -1.57 17.80
C ASP A 87 -2.76 -0.30 17.53
N ALA A 88 -2.09 0.74 17.01
CA ALA A 88 -2.72 2.02 16.73
C ALA A 88 -3.77 1.91 15.62
N GLU A 89 -3.58 1.00 14.66
CA GLU A 89 -4.57 0.73 13.60
C GLU A 89 -5.79 -0.01 14.16
N LEU A 90 -5.59 -1.00 15.05
CA LEU A 90 -6.70 -1.67 15.75
C LEU A 90 -7.53 -0.71 16.59
N GLU A 91 -6.88 0.21 17.30
CA GLU A 91 -7.59 1.25 18.05
C GLU A 91 -8.39 2.20 17.15
N LYS A 92 -7.82 2.60 15.99
CA LYS A 92 -8.53 3.40 14.99
C LYS A 92 -9.76 2.66 14.46
N LEU A 93 -9.63 1.35 14.21
CA LEU A 93 -10.73 0.50 13.78
C LEU A 93 -11.84 0.48 14.84
N VAL A 94 -11.53 0.24 16.11
CA VAL A 94 -12.51 0.28 17.22
C VAL A 94 -13.26 1.61 17.24
N ARG A 95 -12.56 2.75 17.10
CA ARG A 95 -13.19 4.08 17.04
C ARG A 95 -14.08 4.28 15.81
N ARG A 96 -13.73 3.72 14.66
CA ARG A 96 -14.54 3.76 13.43
C ARG A 96 -15.80 2.90 13.58
N CYS A 97 -15.69 1.68 14.10
CA CYS A 97 -16.81 0.78 14.33
C CYS A 97 -17.83 1.36 15.32
N ARG A 98 -17.39 2.05 16.37
CA ARG A 98 -18.29 2.76 17.29
C ARG A 98 -19.15 3.81 16.58
N ARG A 99 -18.54 4.61 15.70
CA ARG A 99 -19.28 5.62 14.90
C ARG A 99 -20.21 4.99 13.87
N ALA A 100 -19.89 3.80 13.37
CA ALA A 100 -20.80 3.08 12.47
C ALA A 100 -22.12 2.71 13.15
N ALA A 101 -22.13 2.51 14.47
CA ALA A 101 -23.35 2.25 15.25
C ALA A 101 -24.31 3.44 15.26
N ASP A 102 -23.81 4.67 15.09
CA ASP A 102 -24.62 5.88 14.97
C ASP A 102 -25.43 5.91 13.65
N VAL A 103 -25.00 5.14 12.64
CA VAL A 103 -25.64 5.05 11.31
C VAL A 103 -26.52 3.80 11.21
N SER A 104 -26.01 2.66 11.66
CA SER A 104 -26.73 1.39 11.70
C SER A 104 -26.35 0.63 12.95
N MET A 105 -27.32 0.49 13.85
CA MET A 105 -27.11 -0.19 15.13
C MET A 105 -26.65 -1.64 14.93
N ASP A 106 -27.29 -2.39 14.02
CA ASP A 106 -27.00 -3.80 13.78
C ASP A 106 -25.59 -3.99 13.17
N ALA A 107 -25.27 -3.23 12.13
CA ALA A 107 -23.95 -3.30 11.50
C ALA A 107 -22.84 -2.80 12.45
N GLY A 108 -23.10 -1.72 13.18
CA GLY A 108 -22.19 -1.16 14.17
C GLY A 108 -21.89 -2.13 15.32
N ALA A 109 -22.90 -2.83 15.82
CA ALA A 109 -22.72 -3.85 16.87
C ALA A 109 -21.87 -5.02 16.37
N ALA A 110 -22.14 -5.54 15.17
CA ALA A 110 -21.35 -6.61 14.58
C ALA A 110 -19.88 -6.19 14.35
N LEU A 111 -19.66 -5.01 13.79
CA LEU A 111 -18.32 -4.44 13.57
C LEU A 111 -17.59 -4.19 14.90
N HIS A 112 -18.29 -3.69 15.92
CA HIS A 112 -17.68 -3.45 17.23
C HIS A 112 -17.24 -4.75 17.89
N LYS A 113 -18.05 -5.81 17.83
CA LYS A 113 -17.70 -7.14 18.35
C LYS A 113 -16.45 -7.69 17.66
N LEU A 114 -16.34 -7.55 16.33
CA LEU A 114 -15.14 -7.93 15.59
C LEU A 114 -13.93 -7.11 16.04
N ALA A 115 -14.07 -5.78 16.11
CA ALA A 115 -12.98 -4.89 16.49
C ALA A 115 -12.46 -5.14 17.92
N GLN A 116 -13.33 -5.58 18.84
CA GLN A 116 -12.94 -5.98 20.19
C GLN A 116 -12.21 -7.33 20.25
N ALA A 117 -12.47 -8.24 19.30
CA ALA A 117 -11.82 -9.56 19.25
C ALA A 117 -10.40 -9.50 18.67
N LEU A 118 -10.14 -8.59 17.72
CA LEU A 118 -8.86 -8.50 17.00
C LEU A 118 -7.62 -8.35 17.89
N PRO A 119 -7.60 -7.53 18.96
CA PRO A 119 -6.44 -7.46 19.86
C PRO A 119 -6.11 -8.81 20.52
N ALA A 120 -7.14 -9.57 20.91
CA ALA A 120 -6.96 -10.89 21.51
C ALA A 120 -6.43 -11.90 20.49
N TRP A 121 -6.90 -11.86 19.25
CA TRP A 121 -6.36 -12.70 18.18
C TRP A 121 -4.91 -12.34 17.86
N ARG A 122 -4.58 -11.05 17.82
CA ARG A 122 -3.19 -10.63 17.60
C ARG A 122 -2.25 -11.11 18.69
N ALA A 123 -2.68 -11.10 19.95
CA ALA A 123 -1.87 -11.62 21.06
C ALA A 123 -1.59 -13.13 20.95
N GLN A 124 -2.33 -13.86 20.09
CA GLN A 124 -2.11 -15.29 19.81
C GLN A 124 -1.27 -15.52 18.56
N LEU A 125 -1.05 -14.50 17.73
CA LEU A 125 -0.17 -14.60 16.58
C LEU A 125 1.27 -14.69 17.08
N LEU A 126 2.07 -15.52 16.41
CA LEU A 126 3.51 -15.54 16.63
C LEU A 126 4.07 -14.16 16.30
N GLU A 127 5.08 -13.73 17.06
CA GLU A 127 5.81 -12.51 16.70
C GLU A 127 6.37 -12.65 15.30
N TRP A 128 6.03 -11.70 14.44
CA TRP A 128 6.61 -11.57 13.12
C TRP A 128 8.09 -11.20 13.30
N GLY A 129 8.99 -12.13 12.98
CA GLY A 129 10.42 -12.01 13.25
C GLY A 129 11.22 -11.24 12.20
N GLU A 130 10.59 -10.78 11.12
CA GLU A 130 11.29 -9.97 10.11
C GLU A 130 11.46 -8.51 10.54
N GLU A 131 12.40 -7.83 9.87
CA GLU A 131 12.68 -6.42 10.10
C GLU A 131 11.48 -5.55 9.70
N ILE A 132 11.20 -4.52 10.51
CA ILE A 132 10.31 -3.43 10.14
C ILE A 132 10.94 -2.64 8.99
N THR A 133 10.27 -2.59 7.85
CA THR A 133 10.75 -1.90 6.64
C THR A 133 9.82 -0.75 6.27
N VAL A 134 10.20 0.01 5.25
CA VAL A 134 9.27 0.99 4.68
C VAL A 134 8.13 0.25 3.97
N VAL A 135 6.91 0.68 4.22
CA VAL A 135 5.69 0.18 3.57
C VAL A 135 4.98 1.33 2.84
N HIS A 136 4.21 0.99 1.82
CA HIS A 136 3.33 1.93 1.14
C HIS A 136 2.21 2.42 2.07
N GLY A 137 1.62 1.51 2.85
CA GLY A 137 0.65 1.81 3.90
C GLY A 137 -0.78 2.13 3.42
N ASP A 138 -1.00 2.18 2.11
CA ASP A 138 -2.30 2.10 1.42
C ASP A 138 -2.15 1.31 0.10
N CYS A 139 -1.48 0.16 0.18
CA CYS A 139 -1.14 -0.67 -0.98
C CYS A 139 -2.40 -1.27 -1.60
N LYS A 140 -2.86 -0.73 -2.74
CA LYS A 140 -4.02 -1.21 -3.51
C LYS A 140 -3.67 -1.24 -4.99
N PRO A 141 -4.32 -2.07 -5.82
CA PRO A 141 -4.03 -2.13 -7.26
C PRO A 141 -4.15 -0.79 -7.99
N SER A 142 -4.97 0.14 -7.50
CA SER A 142 -5.12 1.51 -8.04
C SER A 142 -3.84 2.34 -7.96
N GLN A 143 -2.90 1.96 -7.08
CA GLN A 143 -1.62 2.65 -6.88
C GLN A 143 -0.51 2.14 -7.80
N PHE A 144 -0.73 1.01 -8.48
CA PHE A 144 0.25 0.36 -9.34
C PHE A 144 -0.02 0.67 -10.81
N PHE A 145 1.02 1.09 -11.51
CA PHE A 145 0.96 1.50 -12.91
C PHE A 145 2.00 0.74 -13.71
N LEU A 146 1.54 -0.08 -14.65
CA LEU A 146 2.38 -0.85 -15.56
C LEU A 146 3.20 0.08 -16.43
N LEU A 147 4.50 -0.21 -16.55
CA LEU A 147 5.44 0.49 -17.43
C LEU A 147 6.06 -0.48 -18.45
N PRO A 148 6.66 0.05 -19.54
CA PRO A 148 7.51 -0.75 -20.41
C PRO A 148 8.67 -1.45 -19.66
N ALA A 149 9.23 -2.49 -20.28
CA ALA A 149 10.38 -3.25 -19.76
C ALA A 149 10.15 -3.89 -18.37
N ASP A 150 8.93 -4.40 -18.14
CA ASP A 150 8.52 -5.09 -16.91
C ASP A 150 8.69 -4.27 -15.62
N LYS A 151 8.63 -2.94 -15.74
CA LYS A 151 8.66 -2.03 -14.60
C LYS A 151 7.27 -1.68 -14.11
N MET A 152 7.22 -1.15 -12.89
CA MET A 152 6.00 -0.64 -12.30
C MET A 152 6.23 0.71 -11.65
N ALA A 153 5.38 1.69 -11.94
CA ALA A 153 5.26 2.87 -11.12
C ALA A 153 4.34 2.62 -9.92
N LEU A 154 4.79 3.04 -8.74
CA LEU A 154 3.96 3.11 -7.53
C LEU A 154 3.74 4.58 -7.16
N LEU A 155 2.49 4.94 -6.89
CA LEU A 155 2.07 6.31 -6.60
C LEU A 155 1.38 6.38 -5.23
N ASP A 156 1.19 7.61 -4.71
CA ASP A 156 0.42 7.89 -3.49
C ASP A 156 1.02 7.37 -2.17
N PHE A 157 2.21 7.85 -1.83
CA PHE A 157 2.90 7.53 -0.58
C PHE A 157 2.46 8.39 0.62
N ASP A 158 1.28 9.04 0.58
CA ASP A 158 0.77 9.83 1.71
C ASP A 158 0.56 8.99 2.98
N HIS A 159 0.46 7.68 2.79
CA HIS A 159 0.33 6.68 3.84
C HIS A 159 1.63 5.92 4.15
N CYS A 160 2.76 6.24 3.51
CA CYS A 160 4.00 5.51 3.74
C CYS A 160 4.50 5.63 5.18
N GLY A 161 5.26 4.63 5.62
CA GLY A 161 5.79 4.60 6.98
C GLY A 161 6.62 3.34 7.23
N MET A 162 7.16 3.20 8.43
CA MET A 162 7.85 1.99 8.88
C MET A 162 6.83 1.03 9.50
N ALA A 163 6.67 -0.17 8.93
CA ALA A 163 5.75 -1.19 9.43
C ALA A 163 6.21 -2.61 9.07
N ASP A 164 5.41 -3.59 9.49
CA ASP A 164 5.50 -4.96 8.98
C ASP A 164 5.14 -4.98 7.48
N PRO A 165 6.03 -5.47 6.58
CA PRO A 165 5.77 -5.52 5.13
C PRO A 165 4.53 -6.34 4.76
N ALA A 166 4.09 -7.28 5.61
CA ALA A 166 2.85 -8.02 5.39
C ALA A 166 1.62 -7.11 5.30
N SER A 167 1.67 -5.94 5.93
CA SER A 167 0.56 -4.99 5.93
C SER A 167 0.23 -4.47 4.54
N ASP A 168 1.22 -4.33 3.65
CA ASP A 168 0.97 -3.95 2.26
C ASP A 168 0.34 -5.10 1.47
N VAL A 169 0.79 -6.34 1.71
CA VAL A 169 0.23 -7.54 1.05
C VAL A 169 -1.22 -7.78 1.50
N GLY A 170 -1.51 -7.56 2.78
CA GLY A 170 -2.87 -7.71 3.31
C GLY A 170 -3.84 -6.59 2.90
N ASN A 171 -3.33 -5.44 2.44
CA ASN A 171 -4.15 -4.33 1.94
C ASN A 171 -4.42 -4.42 0.42
N PHE A 172 -3.60 -5.17 -0.32
CA PHE A 172 -3.66 -5.30 -1.78
C PHE A 172 -4.91 -6.07 -2.24
#